data_AF-A0A8H6BPQ1-F1
#
_entry.id   AF-A0A8H6BPQ1-F1
#
_cell.length_a   1.000
_cell.length_b   1.000
_cell.length_c   1.000
_cell.angle_alpha   90.00
_cell.angle_beta   90.00
_cell.angle_gamma   90.00
#
_symmetry.space_group_name_H-M   'P 1'
#
loop_
_entity.id
_entity.type
_entity.pdbx_description
1 polymer ?
#
loop_
_entity_poly.entity_id
_entity_poly.type
_entity_poly.pdbx_seq_one_letter_code
_entity_poly.pdbx_strand_id
1 'polypeptide(L)'
;MKRLISEISLGANIESFHFCEYYDSESIISYGVNLNLSKLSNPDFGEKVQRNCIPVGCGIVTFLDKSGLDMAYNSIRKIALSVNTDIKIPKWDILGNAYIGSNRYRSKITGMVNDSNLLASNVASSMEEFENREHKVSLELNDMKEQVDEDGFTIVVGPHRKTKSGIIGSLKTAADLMHDEKYMRKVQKRQKNNFYRFQIRERKKQEVSDLLQKFKDDQERVRAMREKRRFNPY
;
A
#
# COMPACT_ATOMS: atom_id res chain seq x y z
N MET A 1 -16.31 -16.72 22.77
CA MET A 1 -15.38 -15.71 23.34
C MET A 1 -15.95 -14.94 24.54
N LYS A 2 -17.14 -14.31 24.47
CA LYS A 2 -17.72 -13.56 25.60
C LYS A 2 -17.77 -14.37 26.93
N ARG A 3 -18.23 -15.62 26.87
CA ARG A 3 -18.27 -16.54 28.04
C ARG A 3 -16.89 -16.86 28.61
N LEU A 4 -15.87 -17.01 27.75
CA LEU A 4 -14.51 -17.30 28.20
C LEU A 4 -13.93 -16.10 28.97
N ILE A 5 -14.05 -14.89 28.42
CA ILE A 5 -13.52 -13.70 29.07
C ILE A 5 -14.25 -13.40 30.38
N SER A 6 -15.56 -13.65 30.46
CA SER A 6 -16.29 -13.54 31.73
C SER A 6 -15.85 -14.58 32.78
N GLU A 7 -15.47 -15.79 32.36
CA GLU A 7 -14.90 -16.80 33.28
C GLU A 7 -13.50 -16.43 33.78
N ILE A 8 -12.71 -15.76 32.93
CA ILE A 8 -11.36 -15.29 33.25
C ILE A 8 -11.39 -14.10 34.21
N SER A 9 -12.28 -13.14 33.95
CA SER A 9 -12.42 -11.93 34.76
C SER A 9 -13.85 -11.40 34.66
N LEU A 10 -14.58 -11.45 35.77
CA LEU A 10 -15.99 -11.07 35.85
C LEU A 10 -16.26 -9.59 35.48
N GLY A 11 -15.22 -8.73 35.59
CA GLY A 11 -15.29 -7.31 35.28
C GLY A 11 -14.90 -6.91 33.85
N ALA A 12 -14.51 -7.86 32.99
CA ALA A 12 -14.09 -7.55 31.62
C ALA A 12 -15.21 -7.81 30.61
N ASN A 13 -15.80 -6.74 30.08
CA ASN A 13 -16.89 -6.83 29.11
C ASN A 13 -16.36 -6.61 27.68
N ILE A 14 -16.65 -7.57 26.79
CA ILE A 14 -16.30 -7.48 25.36
C ILE A 14 -17.41 -6.75 24.59
N GLU A 15 -17.03 -5.72 23.85
CA GLU A 15 -17.90 -5.03 22.91
C GLU A 15 -18.04 -5.87 21.63
N SER A 16 -16.94 -6.03 20.87
CA SER A 16 -16.88 -6.82 19.66
C SER A 16 -15.68 -7.76 19.63
N PHE A 17 -15.81 -8.81 18.82
CA PHE A 17 -14.71 -9.73 18.52
C PHE A 17 -14.66 -9.94 17.02
N HIS A 18 -13.55 -9.56 16.42
CA HIS A 18 -13.26 -9.75 15.01
C HIS A 18 -12.10 -10.74 14.88
N PHE A 19 -12.22 -11.72 14.00
CA PHE A 19 -11.15 -12.69 13.76
C PHE A 19 -10.97 -12.90 12.27
N CYS A 20 -9.72 -13.04 11.84
CA CYS A 20 -9.38 -13.33 10.46
C CYS A 20 -9.31 -14.84 10.27
N GLU A 21 -10.29 -15.39 9.55
CA GLU A 21 -10.26 -16.79 9.13
C GLU A 21 -9.34 -16.99 7.93
N TYR A 22 -8.71 -18.18 7.83
CA TYR A 22 -7.87 -18.56 6.67
C TYR A 22 -8.58 -18.51 5.31
N TYR A 23 -9.92 -18.57 5.32
CA TYR A 23 -10.76 -18.64 4.13
C TYR A 23 -11.81 -17.54 4.13
N ASP A 24 -11.55 -16.40 4.78
CA ASP A 24 -12.45 -15.28 4.57
C ASP A 24 -12.24 -14.74 3.16
N SER A 25 -13.31 -14.67 2.38
CA SER A 25 -13.26 -14.16 1.01
C SER A 25 -12.73 -12.72 0.95
N GLU A 26 -12.84 -11.99 2.06
CA GLU A 26 -12.30 -10.64 2.25
C GLU A 26 -10.83 -10.60 2.72
N SER A 27 -10.31 -11.71 3.25
CA SER A 27 -8.97 -11.81 3.86
C SER A 27 -8.04 -12.79 3.18
N ILE A 28 -8.47 -13.44 2.09
CA ILE A 28 -7.53 -14.11 1.21
C ILE A 28 -6.55 -13.01 0.78
N ILE A 29 -5.30 -13.14 1.28
CA ILE A 29 -4.13 -12.59 0.62
C ILE A 29 -4.10 -13.33 -0.72
N SER A 30 -4.96 -12.89 -1.61
CA SER A 30 -4.87 -13.19 -3.00
C SER A 30 -3.61 -12.45 -3.38
N TYR A 31 -2.57 -13.19 -3.72
CA TYR A 31 -1.45 -12.63 -4.47
C TYR A 31 -1.96 -11.95 -5.76
N GLY A 32 -3.23 -12.12 -6.15
CA GLY A 32 -3.99 -11.18 -6.96
C GLY A 32 -4.55 -10.03 -6.13
N VAL A 33 -3.81 -8.91 -6.15
CA VAL A 33 -4.28 -7.52 -6.02
C VAL A 33 -5.73 -7.38 -5.53
N ASN A 34 -5.92 -6.92 -4.29
CA ASN A 34 -7.19 -6.30 -3.86
C ASN A 34 -7.40 -5.03 -4.71
N LEU A 35 -7.92 -5.22 -5.92
CA LEU A 35 -8.30 -4.14 -6.83
C LEU A 35 -9.53 -3.50 -6.21
N ASN A 36 -9.31 -2.37 -5.53
CA ASN A 36 -10.39 -1.53 -5.10
C ASN A 36 -11.05 -0.95 -6.35
N LEU A 37 -12.14 -1.57 -6.81
CA LEU A 37 -12.77 -1.25 -8.10
C LEU A 37 -13.26 0.19 -8.15
N SER A 38 -13.58 0.81 -7.01
CA SER A 38 -13.90 2.24 -6.93
C SER A 38 -12.70 3.14 -7.24
N LYS A 39 -11.47 2.70 -6.94
CA LYS A 39 -10.25 3.42 -7.37
C LYS A 39 -10.00 3.31 -8.88
N LEU A 40 -10.59 2.33 -9.56
CA LEU A 40 -10.50 2.21 -11.03
C LEU A 40 -11.46 3.16 -11.74
N SER A 41 -12.61 3.48 -11.13
CA SER A 41 -13.54 4.47 -11.70
C SER A 41 -13.09 5.90 -11.37
N ASN A 42 -12.73 6.18 -10.11
CA ASN A 42 -12.20 7.49 -9.71
C ASN A 42 -11.23 7.38 -8.51
N PRO A 43 -9.95 7.77 -8.67
CA PRO A 43 -8.96 7.72 -7.59
C PRO A 43 -9.30 8.61 -6.37
N ASP A 44 -10.13 9.64 -6.53
CA ASP A 44 -10.62 10.51 -5.44
C ASP A 44 -11.72 9.85 -4.59
N PHE A 45 -12.37 8.82 -5.13
CA PHE A 45 -13.55 8.21 -4.51
C PHE A 45 -13.29 6.88 -3.82
N GLY A 46 -12.03 6.43 -3.82
CA GLY A 46 -11.62 5.37 -2.92
C GLY A 46 -11.60 5.93 -1.50
N GLU A 47 -12.73 5.88 -0.79
CA GLU A 47 -12.69 5.89 0.67
C GLU A 47 -11.61 4.90 1.06
N LYS A 48 -10.63 5.34 1.86
CA LYS A 48 -9.75 4.41 2.54
C LYS A 48 -10.65 3.71 3.55
N VAL A 49 -11.40 2.71 3.08
CA VAL A 49 -12.07 1.76 3.94
C VAL A 49 -10.93 1.19 4.75
N GLN A 50 -10.79 1.65 5.99
CA GLN A 50 -9.92 1.05 6.98
C GLN A 50 -10.57 -0.28 7.30
N ARG A 51 -10.48 -1.22 6.34
CA ARG A 51 -10.69 -2.61 6.66
C ARG A 51 -9.57 -2.89 7.65
N ASN A 52 -9.96 -3.25 8.87
CA ASN A 52 -9.04 -3.80 9.84
C ASN A 52 -8.51 -5.10 9.21
N CYS A 53 -7.48 -5.00 8.39
CA CYS A 53 -6.79 -6.14 7.80
C CYS A 53 -6.02 -6.81 8.92
N ILE A 54 -6.74 -7.63 9.68
CA ILE A 54 -6.18 -8.48 10.71
C ILE A 54 -5.37 -9.55 9.97
N PRO A 55 -4.10 -9.81 10.33
CA PRO A 55 -3.34 -10.90 9.75
C PRO A 55 -4.05 -12.24 9.92
N VAL A 56 -3.83 -13.15 8.99
CA VAL A 56 -4.47 -14.48 9.00
C VAL A 56 -4.13 -15.22 10.31
N GLY A 57 -5.16 -15.75 10.97
CA GLY A 57 -5.00 -16.45 12.25
C GLY A 57 -4.93 -15.53 13.47
N CYS A 58 -4.98 -14.20 13.28
CA CYS A 58 -5.11 -13.24 14.36
C CYS A 58 -6.57 -12.81 14.56
N GLY A 59 -6.86 -12.27 15.74
CA GLY A 59 -8.15 -11.66 16.07
C GLY A 59 -7.98 -10.42 16.93
N ILE A 60 -8.91 -9.48 16.78
CA ILE A 60 -9.02 -8.27 17.58
C ILE A 60 -10.21 -8.44 18.52
N VAL A 61 -9.94 -8.32 19.81
CA VAL A 61 -10.94 -8.25 20.87
C VAL A 61 -11.03 -6.80 21.32
N THR A 62 -12.20 -6.18 21.19
CA THR A 62 -12.46 -4.84 21.72
C THR A 62 -13.20 -4.95 23.05
N PHE A 63 -12.66 -4.26 24.05
CA PHE A 63 -13.26 -4.18 25.38
C PHE A 63 -14.02 -2.87 25.49
N LEU A 64 -15.11 -2.89 26.26
CA LEU A 64 -15.92 -1.69 26.49
C LEU A 64 -15.12 -0.61 27.24
N ASP A 65 -14.23 -1.03 28.14
CA ASP A 65 -13.49 -0.16 29.05
C ASP A 65 -12.02 -0.58 29.20
N LYS A 66 -11.16 0.41 29.49
CA LYS A 66 -9.72 0.18 29.70
C LYS A 66 -9.45 -0.64 30.97
N SER A 67 -10.21 -0.41 32.03
CA SER A 67 -10.11 -1.17 33.29
C SER A 67 -10.40 -2.65 33.09
N GLY A 68 -11.46 -2.99 32.36
CA GLY A 68 -11.79 -4.37 32.00
C GLY A 68 -10.68 -5.04 31.18
N LEU A 69 -10.06 -4.31 30.25
CA LEU A 69 -8.90 -4.80 29.49
C LEU A 69 -7.71 -5.12 30.41
N ASP A 70 -7.34 -4.21 31.32
CA ASP A 70 -6.21 -4.40 32.22
C ASP A 70 -6.45 -5.59 33.19
N MET A 71 -7.70 -5.76 33.66
CA MET A 71 -8.09 -6.91 34.48
C MET A 71 -8.01 -8.23 33.70
N ALA A 72 -8.53 -8.26 32.47
CA ALA A 72 -8.44 -9.43 31.60
C ALA A 72 -6.99 -9.76 31.25
N TYR A 73 -6.17 -8.76 30.91
CA TYR A 73 -4.76 -8.97 30.59
C TYR A 73 -3.97 -9.52 31.77
N ASN A 74 -4.13 -8.95 32.96
CA ASN A 74 -3.41 -9.39 34.15
C ASN A 74 -3.81 -10.81 34.59
N SER A 75 -5.09 -11.16 34.46
CA SER A 75 -5.59 -12.50 34.78
C SER A 75 -5.11 -13.55 33.76
N ILE A 76 -5.16 -13.25 32.45
CA ILE A 76 -4.59 -14.09 31.39
C ILE A 76 -3.08 -14.26 31.60
N ARG A 77 -2.36 -13.17 31.88
CA ARG A 77 -0.91 -13.19 32.14
C ARG A 77 -0.58 -14.09 33.33
N LYS A 78 -1.37 -14.04 34.40
CA LYS A 78 -1.20 -14.91 35.58
C LYS A 78 -1.40 -16.39 35.22
N ILE A 79 -2.40 -16.71 34.40
CA ILE A 79 -2.65 -18.07 33.92
C ILE A 79 -1.52 -18.55 32.98
N ALA A 80 -1.02 -17.69 32.11
CA ALA A 80 0.04 -18.05 31.16
C ALA A 80 1.41 -18.28 31.83
N LEU A 81 1.71 -17.54 32.90
CA LEU A 81 2.98 -17.63 33.63
C LEU A 81 2.99 -18.67 34.75
N SER A 82 1.82 -19.22 35.12
CA SER A 82 1.75 -20.19 36.20
C SER A 82 2.31 -21.55 35.78
N VAL A 83 3.28 -22.05 36.55
CA VAL A 83 3.88 -23.39 36.37
C VAL A 83 3.10 -24.46 37.15
N ASN A 84 2.34 -24.07 38.19
CA ASN A 84 1.55 -25.00 38.99
C ASN A 84 0.28 -25.44 38.25
N THR A 85 0.02 -26.76 38.28
CA THR A 85 -1.12 -27.43 37.62
C THR A 85 -2.48 -27.16 38.27
N ASP A 86 -2.52 -26.52 39.44
CA ASP A 86 -3.74 -26.37 40.25
C ASP A 86 -4.57 -25.13 39.90
N ILE A 87 -4.13 -24.32 38.93
CA ILE A 87 -4.91 -23.17 38.48
C ILE A 87 -6.02 -23.65 37.56
N LYS A 88 -7.26 -23.28 37.89
CA LYS A 88 -8.43 -23.55 37.05
C LYS A 88 -8.29 -22.86 35.69
N ILE A 89 -7.97 -23.65 34.67
CA ILE A 89 -7.90 -23.18 33.28
C ILE A 89 -9.34 -22.93 32.80
N PRO A 90 -9.65 -21.74 32.25
CA PRO A 90 -10.98 -21.45 31.72
C PRO A 90 -11.28 -22.39 30.56
N LYS A 91 -12.51 -22.92 30.51
CA LYS A 91 -12.87 -23.89 29.49
C LYS A 91 -13.39 -23.14 28.28
N TRP A 92 -12.67 -23.22 27.15
CA TRP A 92 -13.21 -22.75 25.89
C TRP A 92 -14.21 -23.78 25.35
N ASP A 93 -15.46 -23.67 25.77
CA ASP A 93 -16.55 -24.42 25.15
C ASP A 93 -16.88 -23.77 23.80
N ILE A 94 -16.52 -24.46 22.72
CA ILE A 94 -16.92 -24.08 21.36
C ILE A 94 -18.45 -24.22 21.31
N LEU A 95 -19.15 -23.10 21.24
CA LEU A 95 -20.62 -23.07 21.28
C LEU A 95 -21.19 -23.84 20.08
N GLY A 96 -21.67 -25.07 20.32
CA GLY A 96 -22.59 -25.79 19.43
C GLY A 96 -22.01 -26.32 18.09
N ASN A 97 -22.57 -27.46 17.65
CA ASN A 97 -22.25 -28.16 16.40
C ASN A 97 -22.59 -27.38 15.10
N ALA A 98 -23.16 -26.17 15.24
CA ALA A 98 -23.50 -25.28 14.13
C ALA A 98 -22.28 -24.55 13.54
N TYR A 99 -21.21 -24.38 14.34
CA TYR A 99 -20.04 -23.57 13.98
C TYR A 99 -18.78 -24.39 13.67
N ILE A 100 -18.93 -25.71 13.53
CA ILE A 100 -17.81 -26.64 13.30
C ILE A 100 -18.11 -27.49 12.06
N GLY A 101 -17.04 -27.91 11.36
CA GLY A 101 -17.12 -28.87 10.26
C GLY A 101 -17.95 -28.38 9.07
N SER A 102 -18.72 -29.28 8.48
CA SER A 102 -19.53 -29.03 7.28
C SER A 102 -20.70 -28.06 7.51
N ASN A 103 -21.29 -28.06 8.72
CA ASN A 103 -22.41 -27.17 9.07
C ASN A 103 -22.00 -25.70 9.00
N ARG A 104 -20.79 -25.36 9.46
CA ARG A 104 -20.23 -24.00 9.36
C ARG A 104 -20.20 -23.52 7.92
N TYR A 105 -19.66 -24.34 7.01
CA TYR A 105 -19.55 -23.97 5.60
C TYR A 105 -20.92 -23.87 4.94
N ARG A 106 -21.85 -24.76 5.29
CA ARG A 106 -23.23 -24.69 4.78
C ARG A 106 -23.91 -23.40 5.19
N SER A 107 -23.85 -23.01 6.47
CA SER A 107 -24.41 -21.74 6.94
C SER A 107 -23.74 -20.53 6.28
N LYS A 108 -22.40 -20.55 6.09
CA LYS A 108 -21.67 -19.48 5.40
C LYS A 108 -22.11 -19.35 3.94
N ILE A 109 -22.21 -20.47 3.21
CA ILE A 109 -22.66 -20.49 1.82
C ILE A 109 -24.11 -20.02 1.71
N THR A 110 -25.00 -20.51 2.57
CA THR A 110 -26.40 -20.05 2.59
C THR A 110 -26.49 -18.54 2.88
N GLY A 111 -25.65 -18.00 3.75
CA GLY A 111 -25.56 -16.56 4.00
C GLY A 111 -24.96 -15.76 2.84
N MET A 112 -24.14 -16.37 1.98
CA MET A 112 -23.60 -15.73 0.77
C MET A 112 -24.62 -15.68 -0.38
N VAL A 113 -25.62 -16.56 -0.37
CA VAL A 113 -26.72 -16.52 -1.35
C VAL A 113 -27.62 -15.35 -0.99
N ASN A 114 -27.35 -14.19 -1.59
CA ASN A 114 -28.19 -13.00 -1.45
C ASN A 114 -29.50 -13.17 -2.23
N ASP A 115 -30.59 -12.69 -1.66
CA ASP A 115 -31.85 -12.54 -2.40
C ASP A 115 -31.66 -11.57 -3.57
N SER A 116 -32.18 -11.94 -4.75
CA SER A 116 -32.04 -11.17 -5.99
C SER A 116 -32.60 -9.76 -5.84
N ASN A 117 -33.73 -9.62 -5.15
CA ASN A 117 -34.40 -8.33 -4.97
C ASN A 117 -33.62 -7.41 -4.04
N LEU A 118 -33.08 -7.95 -2.94
CA LEU A 118 -32.24 -7.19 -2.01
C LEU A 118 -30.96 -6.71 -2.69
N LEU A 119 -30.31 -7.59 -3.48
CA LEU A 119 -29.12 -7.23 -4.24
C LEU A 119 -29.42 -6.12 -5.26
N ALA A 120 -30.51 -6.25 -6.02
CA ALA A 120 -30.92 -5.24 -6.99
C ALA A 120 -31.16 -3.87 -6.32
N SER A 121 -31.84 -3.84 -5.17
CA SER A 121 -32.06 -2.61 -4.41
C SER A 121 -30.76 -1.99 -3.90
N ASN A 122 -29.82 -2.80 -3.39
CA ASN A 122 -28.52 -2.31 -2.92
C ASN A 122 -27.68 -1.76 -4.08
N VAL A 123 -27.69 -2.43 -5.23
CA VAL A 123 -26.99 -1.98 -6.43
C VAL A 123 -27.59 -0.67 -6.95
N ALA A 124 -28.92 -0.54 -6.97
CA ALA A 124 -29.60 0.68 -7.38
C ALA A 124 -29.22 1.87 -6.47
N SER A 125 -29.28 1.70 -5.15
CA SER A 125 -28.85 2.72 -4.17
C SER A 125 -27.38 3.12 -4.37
N SER A 126 -26.50 2.13 -4.55
CA SER A 126 -25.07 2.36 -4.78
C SER A 126 -24.82 3.11 -6.10
N MET A 127 -25.57 2.80 -7.15
CA MET A 127 -25.48 3.48 -8.44
C MET A 127 -25.96 4.93 -8.34
N GLU A 128 -27.08 5.19 -7.65
CA GLU A 128 -27.60 6.53 -7.42
C GLU A 128 -26.60 7.38 -6.60
N GLU A 129 -26.03 6.83 -5.54
CA GLU A 129 -24.96 7.48 -4.77
C GLU A 129 -23.72 7.78 -5.62
N PHE A 130 -23.35 6.86 -6.52
CA PHE A 130 -22.25 7.03 -7.44
C PHE A 130 -22.50 8.16 -8.45
N GLU A 131 -23.68 8.18 -9.08
CA GLU A 131 -24.09 9.21 -10.03
C GLU A 131 -24.13 10.60 -9.39
N ASN A 132 -24.74 10.70 -8.19
CA ASN A 132 -24.77 11.94 -7.42
C ASN A 132 -23.36 12.47 -7.09
N ARG A 133 -22.43 11.56 -6.81
CA ARG A 133 -21.03 11.92 -6.50
C ARG A 133 -20.25 12.35 -7.74
N GLU A 134 -20.39 11.64 -8.85
CA GLU A 134 -19.79 12.04 -10.14
C GLU A 134 -20.36 13.39 -10.61
N HIS A 135 -21.65 13.65 -10.43
CA HIS A 135 -22.28 14.93 -10.74
C HIS A 135 -21.67 16.08 -9.91
N LYS A 136 -21.52 15.89 -8.58
CA LYS A 136 -20.86 16.88 -7.71
C LYS A 136 -19.44 17.19 -8.16
N VAL A 137 -18.64 16.17 -8.47
CA VAL A 137 -17.28 16.40 -8.96
C VAL A 137 -17.26 17.09 -10.31
N SER A 138 -18.19 16.77 -11.22
CA SER A 138 -18.29 17.49 -12.49
C SER A 138 -18.62 18.98 -12.29
N LEU A 139 -19.47 19.32 -11.31
CA LEU A 139 -19.77 20.71 -10.96
C LEU A 139 -18.55 21.41 -10.38
N GLU A 140 -17.91 20.82 -9.36
CA GLU A 140 -16.68 21.37 -8.77
C GLU A 140 -15.59 21.59 -9.82
N LEU A 141 -15.46 20.69 -10.81
CA LEU A 141 -14.51 20.86 -11.90
C LEU A 141 -14.86 21.99 -12.86
N ASN A 142 -16.15 22.26 -13.08
CA ASN A 142 -16.55 23.39 -13.90
C ASN A 142 -16.30 24.71 -13.15
N ASP A 143 -16.62 24.75 -11.85
CA ASP A 143 -16.33 25.90 -11.00
C ASP A 143 -14.83 26.20 -10.96
N MET A 144 -13.97 25.17 -10.83
CA MET A 144 -12.52 25.31 -10.86
C MET A 144 -11.96 25.79 -12.20
N LYS A 145 -12.67 25.58 -13.32
CA LYS A 145 -12.27 26.12 -14.63
C LYS A 145 -12.67 27.59 -14.78
N GLU A 146 -13.78 27.99 -14.19
CA GLU A 146 -14.30 29.36 -14.26
C GLU A 146 -13.59 30.28 -13.27
N GLN A 147 -13.12 29.74 -12.13
CA GLN A 147 -12.35 30.48 -11.16
C GLN A 147 -11.01 30.97 -11.75
N VAL A 148 -10.82 32.29 -11.69
CA VAL A 148 -9.57 32.96 -12.05
C VAL A 148 -8.77 33.21 -10.77
N ASP A 149 -7.49 32.90 -10.78
CA ASP A 149 -6.59 33.15 -9.65
C ASP A 149 -6.31 34.65 -9.46
N GLU A 150 -5.77 35.04 -8.30
CA GLU A 150 -5.35 36.42 -7.96
C GLU A 150 -4.38 37.03 -9.00
N ASP A 151 -3.57 36.18 -9.63
CA ASP A 151 -2.62 36.57 -10.69
C ASP A 151 -3.23 36.55 -12.10
N GLY A 152 -4.55 36.29 -12.24
CA GLY A 152 -5.26 36.30 -13.52
C GLY A 152 -5.13 35.03 -14.36
N PHE A 153 -4.65 33.92 -13.79
CA PHE A 153 -4.53 32.64 -14.50
C PHE A 153 -5.79 31.78 -14.31
N THR A 154 -6.16 31.05 -15.37
CA THR A 154 -7.24 30.05 -15.35
C THR A 154 -6.69 28.63 -15.47
N ILE A 155 -7.31 27.69 -14.78
CA ILE A 155 -6.90 26.29 -14.78
C ILE A 155 -7.38 25.60 -16.08
N VAL A 156 -6.43 25.20 -16.94
CA VAL A 156 -6.75 24.46 -18.16
C VAL A 156 -6.92 22.98 -17.86
N VAL A 157 -8.15 22.48 -17.96
CA VAL A 157 -8.49 21.07 -17.78
C VAL A 157 -8.79 20.43 -19.13
N GLY A 158 -8.12 19.31 -19.44
CA GLY A 158 -8.40 18.54 -20.65
C GLY A 158 -9.79 17.90 -20.63
N PRO A 159 -10.48 17.76 -21.79
CA PRO A 159 -11.88 17.33 -21.87
C PRO A 159 -12.14 15.90 -21.36
N HIS A 160 -11.10 15.06 -21.26
CA HIS A 160 -11.22 13.67 -20.82
C HIS A 160 -10.85 13.46 -19.35
N ARG A 161 -10.46 14.51 -18.61
CA ARG A 161 -10.10 14.40 -17.19
C ARG A 161 -11.33 14.67 -16.33
N LYS A 162 -11.81 13.64 -15.65
CA LYS A 162 -13.04 13.67 -14.84
C LYS A 162 -12.81 13.83 -13.34
N THR A 163 -11.56 13.78 -12.88
CA THR A 163 -11.24 13.66 -11.45
C THR A 163 -10.22 14.71 -11.04
N LYS A 164 -10.35 15.22 -9.81
CA LYS A 164 -9.50 16.27 -9.27
C LYS A 164 -8.07 15.76 -9.05
N SER A 165 -7.87 14.56 -8.51
CA SER A 165 -6.54 13.93 -8.48
C SER A 165 -6.06 13.49 -9.85
N GLY A 166 -6.93 13.25 -10.81
CA GLY A 166 -6.51 13.04 -12.20
C GLY A 166 -5.84 14.30 -12.73
N ILE A 167 -6.44 15.48 -12.49
CA ILE A 167 -5.91 16.77 -12.91
C ILE A 167 -4.64 17.14 -12.11
N ILE A 168 -4.73 17.11 -10.77
CA ILE A 168 -3.67 17.52 -9.86
C ILE A 168 -2.54 16.47 -9.82
N GLY A 169 -2.83 15.19 -9.74
CA GLY A 169 -1.84 14.10 -9.72
C GLY A 169 -1.07 13.94 -11.02
N SER A 170 -1.54 14.54 -12.13
CA SER A 170 -0.75 14.65 -13.35
C SER A 170 0.27 15.78 -13.32
N LEU A 171 0.13 16.74 -12.41
CA LEU A 171 1.16 17.70 -12.08
C LEU A 171 2.16 16.97 -11.17
N LYS A 172 2.88 16.00 -11.74
CA LYS A 172 3.96 15.31 -11.04
C LYS A 172 4.91 16.38 -10.52
N THR A 173 5.20 16.34 -9.22
CA THR A 173 6.15 17.27 -8.60
C THR A 173 7.51 17.10 -9.26
N ALA A 174 8.37 18.13 -9.22
CA ALA A 174 9.74 18.02 -9.73
C ALA A 174 10.49 16.79 -9.14
N ALA A 175 10.22 16.45 -7.87
CA ALA A 175 10.73 15.25 -7.22
C ALA A 175 10.21 13.95 -7.86
N ASP A 176 8.92 13.86 -8.17
CA ASP A 176 8.32 12.68 -8.81
C ASP A 176 8.81 12.50 -10.25
N LEU A 177 9.05 13.61 -10.96
CA LEU A 177 9.63 13.60 -12.30
C LEU A 177 11.10 13.16 -12.30
N MET A 178 11.84 13.42 -11.22
CA MET A 178 13.22 12.95 -11.09
C MET A 178 13.33 11.43 -10.96
N HIS A 179 12.32 10.78 -10.36
CA HIS A 179 12.23 9.33 -10.26
C HIS A 179 11.65 8.66 -11.53
N ASP A 180 11.07 9.43 -12.46
CA ASP A 180 10.54 8.89 -13.71
C ASP A 180 11.65 8.70 -14.75
N GLU A 181 12.12 7.46 -14.89
CA GLU A 181 13.19 7.12 -15.85
C GLU A 181 12.86 7.55 -17.29
N LYS A 182 11.59 7.53 -17.69
CA LYS A 182 11.17 7.91 -19.05
C LYS A 182 11.33 9.42 -19.26
N TYR A 183 11.05 10.20 -18.22
CA TYR A 183 11.29 11.64 -18.23
C TYR A 183 12.79 11.94 -18.30
N MET A 184 13.58 11.32 -17.43
CA MET A 184 15.04 11.48 -17.40
C MET A 184 15.71 11.12 -18.73
N ARG A 185 15.30 10.01 -19.36
CA ARG A 185 15.79 9.63 -20.70
C ARG A 185 15.45 10.67 -21.77
N LYS A 186 14.26 11.29 -21.72
CA LYS A 186 13.91 12.38 -22.66
C LYS A 186 14.75 13.63 -22.42
N VAL A 187 14.98 14.00 -21.15
CA VAL A 187 15.82 15.14 -20.78
C VAL A 187 17.25 14.92 -21.28
N GLN A 188 17.84 13.75 -21.01
CA GLN A 188 19.17 13.39 -21.50
C GLN A 188 19.25 13.39 -23.03
N LYS A 189 18.22 12.91 -23.73
CA LYS A 189 18.15 12.98 -25.21
C LYS A 189 18.09 14.41 -25.75
N ARG A 190 17.48 15.35 -25.01
CA ARG A 190 17.44 16.78 -25.37
C ARG A 190 18.77 17.47 -25.11
N GLN A 191 19.53 17.03 -24.11
CA GLN A 191 20.87 17.53 -23.83
C GLN A 191 21.86 17.05 -24.90
N LYS A 192 22.18 17.93 -25.85
CA LYS A 192 23.21 17.67 -26.86
C LYS A 192 24.59 17.97 -26.28
N ASN A 193 25.35 16.94 -25.92
CA ASN A 193 26.69 17.06 -25.33
C ASN A 193 27.77 17.53 -26.32
N ASN A 194 27.44 17.64 -27.62
CA ASN A 194 28.37 18.00 -28.69
C ASN A 194 27.94 19.27 -29.44
N PHE A 195 27.01 20.06 -28.89
CA PHE A 195 26.49 21.22 -29.59
C PHE A 195 27.49 22.38 -29.59
N TYR A 196 28.24 22.54 -28.50
CA TYR A 196 29.17 23.66 -28.36
C TYR A 196 30.63 23.27 -28.57
N ARG A 197 31.40 24.16 -29.19
CA ARG A 197 32.83 23.96 -29.47
C ARG A 197 33.66 23.74 -28.21
N PHE A 198 33.28 24.32 -27.07
CA PHE A 198 33.98 24.11 -25.80
C PHE A 198 33.84 22.67 -25.30
N GLN A 199 32.67 22.04 -25.47
CA GLN A 199 32.42 20.63 -25.11
C GLN A 199 33.35 19.69 -25.89
N ILE A 200 33.52 19.96 -27.19
CA ILE A 200 34.43 19.19 -28.05
C ILE A 200 35.89 19.35 -27.62
N ARG A 201 36.32 20.58 -27.26
CA ARG A 201 37.69 20.83 -26.77
C ARG A 201 37.94 20.15 -25.42
N GLU A 202 36.97 20.22 -24.51
CA GLU A 202 37.05 19.60 -23.20
C GLU A 202 37.14 18.07 -23.30
N ARG A 203 36.30 17.44 -24.13
CA ARG A 203 36.38 16.01 -24.42
C ARG A 203 37.74 15.60 -24.97
N LYS A 204 38.27 16.35 -25.95
CA LYS A 204 39.62 16.08 -26.50
C LYS A 204 40.71 16.21 -25.43
N LYS A 205 40.58 17.17 -24.52
CA LYS A 205 41.52 17.36 -23.41
C LYS A 205 41.44 16.18 -22.42
N GLN A 206 40.25 15.70 -22.10
CA GLN A 206 40.04 14.51 -21.27
C GLN A 206 40.65 13.26 -21.94
N GLU A 207 40.37 13.02 -23.23
CA GLU A 207 40.94 11.88 -23.97
C GLU A 207 42.47 11.88 -23.98
N VAL A 208 43.10 13.05 -24.17
CA VAL A 208 44.56 13.17 -24.11
C VAL A 208 45.08 12.94 -22.69
N SER A 209 44.39 13.45 -21.66
CA SER A 209 44.75 13.24 -20.26
C SER A 209 44.70 11.76 -19.88
N ASP A 210 43.62 11.06 -20.27
CA ASP A 210 43.45 9.63 -20.02
C ASP A 210 44.54 8.80 -20.72
N LEU A 211 44.94 9.19 -21.93
CA LEU A 211 46.02 8.52 -22.65
C LEU A 211 47.37 8.68 -21.94
N LEU A 212 47.66 9.89 -21.45
CA LEU A 212 48.87 10.17 -20.68
C LEU A 212 48.88 9.40 -19.35
N GLN A 213 47.73 9.28 -18.68
CA GLN A 213 47.60 8.51 -17.45
C GLN A 213 47.86 7.02 -17.70
N LYS A 214 47.19 6.42 -18.69
CA LYS A 214 47.42 5.02 -19.07
C LYS A 214 48.87 4.75 -19.45
N PHE A 215 49.53 5.68 -20.14
CA PHE A 215 50.94 5.56 -20.50
C PHE A 215 51.86 5.56 -19.26
N LYS A 216 51.59 6.41 -18.27
CA LYS A 216 52.33 6.41 -17.00
C LYS A 216 52.14 5.11 -16.23
N ASP A 217 50.90 4.62 -16.16
CA ASP A 217 50.57 3.36 -15.48
C ASP A 217 51.28 2.18 -16.17
N ASP A 218 51.33 2.17 -17.50
CA ASP A 218 52.06 1.15 -18.27
C ASP A 218 53.57 1.27 -18.07
N GLN A 219 54.13 2.47 -18.01
CA GLN A 219 55.54 2.69 -17.68
C GLN A 219 55.89 2.17 -16.28
N GLU A 220 55.04 2.42 -15.30
CA GLU A 220 55.22 1.93 -13.92
C GLU A 220 55.09 0.41 -13.88
N ARG A 221 54.12 -0.17 -14.58
CA ARG A 221 53.96 -1.62 -14.69
C ARG A 221 55.19 -2.28 -15.33
N VAL A 222 55.74 -1.68 -16.39
CA VAL A 222 56.97 -2.15 -17.03
C VAL A 222 58.17 -2.01 -16.08
N ARG A 223 58.27 -0.92 -15.32
CA ARG A 223 59.32 -0.75 -14.29
C ARG A 223 59.24 -1.85 -13.23
N ALA A 224 58.05 -2.11 -12.68
CA ALA A 224 57.84 -3.18 -11.71
C ALA A 224 58.14 -4.58 -12.29
N MET A 225 57.84 -4.83 -13.56
CA MET A 225 58.19 -6.09 -14.22
C MET A 225 59.69 -6.23 -14.47
N ARG A 226 60.39 -5.13 -14.78
CA ARG A 226 61.87 -5.11 -14.92
C ARG A 226 62.56 -5.37 -13.58
N GLU A 227 62.10 -4.75 -12.50
CA GLU A 227 62.61 -5.02 -11.14
C GLU A 227 62.43 -6.49 -10.75
N LYS A 228 61.27 -7.08 -11.08
CA LYS A 228 60.99 -8.51 -10.86
C LYS A 228 61.67 -9.44 -11.87
N ARG A 229 62.44 -8.93 -12.83
CA ARG A 229 63.08 -9.69 -13.93
C ARG A 229 62.12 -10.55 -14.75
N ARG A 230 60.86 -10.14 -14.88
CA ARG A 230 59.79 -10.87 -15.60
C ARG A 230 59.33 -10.16 -16.89
N PHE A 231 60.04 -9.12 -17.31
CA PHE A 231 59.71 -8.37 -18.52
C PHE A 231 60.29 -9.06 -19.77
N ASN A 232 59.44 -9.55 -20.67
CA ASN A 232 59.85 -10.07 -21.98
C ASN A 232 59.34 -9.14 -23.11
N PRO A 233 60.21 -8.40 -23.80
CA PRO A 233 59.82 -7.37 -24.77
C PRO A 233 59.40 -7.85 -26.17
N TYR A 234 59.46 -9.16 -26.44
CA TYR A 234 59.16 -9.77 -27.74
C TYR A 234 58.35 -11.05 -27.58
#